data_AF-A0A3D5AKQ7-F1
#
_entry.id   AF-A0A3D5AKQ7-F1
#
_cell.length_a   1.000
_cell.length_b   1.000
_cell.length_c   1.000
_cell.angle_alpha   90.00
_cell.angle_beta   90.00
_cell.angle_gamma   90.00
#
_symmetry.space_group_name_H-M   'P 1'
#
loop_
_entity.id
_entity.type
_entity.pdbx_description
1 polymer ?
#
loop_
_entity_poly.entity_id
_entity_poly.type
_entity_poly.pdbx_seq_one_letter_code
_entity_poly.pdbx_strand_id
1 'polypeptide(L)'
;NFSHSVSLGGRTGRIKVLARWNVYDTAMAFYSCVDLQVGGGGGTPPTTPPPSSPPPTSQPPTTPPASGTWQANTAYAVGSVVTYNSLSYRCIQAHTSLQGWEPPNVPALWQRI
;
A
#
# COMPACT_ATOMS: atom_id res chain seq x y z
N ASN A 1 -20.02 3.15 8.63
CA ASN A 1 -20.01 2.08 7.62
C ASN A 1 -20.31 2.72 6.28
N PHE A 2 -19.41 2.60 5.30
CA PHE A 2 -19.53 3.22 3.98
C PHE A 2 -19.68 2.11 2.93
N SER A 3 -20.64 2.25 2.02
CA SER A 3 -20.92 1.20 1.02
C SER A 3 -21.34 1.84 -0.29
N HIS A 4 -20.89 1.26 -1.39
CA HIS A 4 -21.24 1.65 -2.74
C HIS A 4 -21.84 0.47 -3.49
N SER A 5 -22.89 0.72 -4.28
CA SER A 5 -23.42 -0.26 -5.21
C SER A 5 -22.74 -0.09 -6.56
N VAL A 6 -22.17 -1.16 -7.09
CA VAL A 6 -21.50 -1.17 -8.40
C VAL A 6 -22.16 -2.22 -9.27
N SER A 7 -22.62 -1.82 -10.46
CA SER A 7 -23.07 -2.77 -11.47
C SER A 7 -21.87 -3.40 -12.16
N LEU A 8 -21.87 -4.72 -12.26
CA LEU A 8 -20.84 -5.47 -12.99
C LEU A 8 -21.14 -5.57 -14.50
N GLY A 9 -22.18 -4.90 -14.99
CA GLY A 9 -22.53 -4.86 -16.41
C GLY A 9 -22.90 -6.23 -16.99
N GLY A 10 -23.46 -7.13 -16.17
CA GLY A 10 -23.82 -8.49 -16.58
C GLY A 10 -22.65 -9.48 -16.68
N ARG A 11 -21.43 -9.07 -16.30
CA ARG A 11 -20.26 -9.96 -16.28
C ARG A 11 -20.43 -11.08 -15.25
N THR A 12 -20.08 -12.29 -15.67
CA THR A 12 -20.07 -13.51 -14.84
C THR A 12 -18.71 -14.21 -14.96
N GLY A 13 -18.42 -15.16 -14.06
CA GLY A 13 -17.13 -15.83 -13.94
C GLY A 13 -16.16 -15.08 -13.03
N ARG A 14 -14.86 -15.32 -13.23
CA ARG A 14 -13.78 -14.69 -12.45
C ARG A 14 -13.57 -13.25 -12.90
N ILE A 15 -13.63 -12.31 -11.95
CA ILE A 15 -13.48 -10.89 -12.20
C ILE A 15 -12.50 -10.32 -11.17
N LYS A 16 -11.60 -9.45 -11.61
CA LYS A 16 -10.73 -8.69 -10.72
C LYS A 16 -11.27 -7.28 -10.53
N VAL A 17 -11.44 -6.87 -9.27
CA VAL A 17 -11.82 -5.51 -8.90
C VAL A 17 -10.58 -4.77 -8.40
N LEU A 18 -10.35 -3.58 -8.96
CA LEU A 18 -9.36 -2.63 -8.46
C LEU A 18 -10.10 -1.54 -7.68
N ALA A 19 -9.92 -1.52 -6.36
CA ALA A 19 -10.39 -0.45 -5.50
C ALA A 19 -9.28 0.59 -5.34
N ARG A 20 -9.61 1.85 -5.56
CA ARG A 20 -8.72 3.00 -5.35
C ARG A 20 -9.38 3.94 -4.35
N TRP A 21 -8.69 4.20 -3.24
CA TRP A 21 -9.09 5.19 -2.25
C TRP A 21 -8.15 6.39 -2.35
N ASN A 22 -8.62 7.50 -2.91
CA ASN A 22 -7.84 8.74 -2.93
C ASN A 22 -7.90 9.42 -1.55
N VAL A 23 -6.77 9.95 -1.10
CA VAL A 23 -6.72 10.83 0.06
C VAL A 23 -7.23 12.20 -0.41
N TYR A 24 -8.27 12.72 0.24
CA TYR A 24 -9.08 13.84 -0.24
C TYR A 24 -8.26 15.09 -0.66
N ASP A 25 -7.20 15.39 0.06
CA ASP A 25 -6.39 16.61 -0.03
C ASP A 25 -4.97 16.38 -0.53
N THR A 26 -4.63 15.17 -0.99
CA THR A 26 -3.29 14.88 -1.53
C THR A 26 -3.39 14.15 -2.86
N ALA A 27 -2.29 14.13 -3.61
CA ALA A 27 -2.18 13.29 -4.80
C ALA A 27 -2.13 11.77 -4.49
N MET A 28 -2.16 11.37 -3.22
CA MET A 28 -1.95 9.99 -2.79
C MET A 28 -3.22 9.14 -2.83
N ALA A 29 -3.07 7.84 -3.01
CA ALA A 29 -4.17 6.89 -2.97
C ALA A 29 -3.74 5.50 -2.47
N PHE A 30 -4.66 4.81 -1.79
CA PHE A 30 -4.53 3.39 -1.46
C PHE A 30 -5.16 2.55 -2.58
N TYR A 31 -4.55 1.39 -2.87
CA TYR A 31 -5.04 0.45 -3.88
C TYR A 31 -5.27 -0.92 -3.26
N SER A 32 -6.36 -1.57 -3.66
CA SER A 32 -6.63 -2.97 -3.31
C SER A 32 -7.12 -3.71 -4.54
N CYS A 33 -6.56 -4.90 -4.80
CA CYS A 33 -7.04 -5.81 -5.82
C CYS A 33 -7.77 -6.99 -5.16
N VAL A 34 -8.99 -7.26 -5.63
CA VAL A 34 -9.83 -8.34 -5.10
C VAL A 34 -10.31 -9.20 -6.26
N ASP A 35 -10.05 -10.49 -6.20
CA ASP A 35 -10.61 -11.46 -7.15
C ASP A 35 -11.99 -11.91 -6.66
N LEU A 36 -12.98 -11.81 -7.54
CA LEU A 36 -14.37 -12.17 -7.32
C LEU A 36 -14.78 -13.28 -8.27
N GLN A 37 -15.67 -14.16 -7.82
CA GLN A 37 -16.42 -15.07 -8.67
C GLN A 37 -17.88 -14.62 -8.71
N VAL A 38 -18.41 -14.34 -9.90
CA VAL A 38 -19.73 -13.71 -10.07
C VAL A 38 -20.63 -14.61 -10.93
N GLY A 39 -21.82 -14.98 -10.46
CA GLY A 39 -22.73 -15.90 -11.15
C GLY A 39 -22.79 -17.31 -10.54
N GLY A 40 -23.62 -18.19 -11.13
CA GLY A 40 -24.04 -19.47 -10.55
C GLY A 40 -22.92 -20.44 -10.16
N GLY A 41 -22.97 -20.92 -8.92
CA GLY A 41 -22.07 -21.94 -8.38
C GLY A 41 -22.31 -23.30 -9.05
N GLY A 42 -21.32 -23.81 -9.77
CA GLY A 42 -21.42 -25.11 -10.43
C GLY A 42 -20.18 -25.59 -11.17
N GLY A 43 -19.12 -24.79 -11.28
CA GLY A 43 -17.80 -25.28 -11.66
C GLY A 43 -17.00 -25.56 -10.40
N THR A 44 -16.61 -26.81 -10.17
CA THR A 44 -15.57 -27.13 -9.18
C THR A 44 -14.42 -26.15 -9.34
N PRO A 45 -13.87 -25.59 -8.24
CA PRO A 45 -12.73 -24.70 -8.34
C PRO A 45 -11.65 -25.37 -9.19
N PRO A 46 -11.07 -24.71 -10.20
CA PRO A 46 -9.76 -25.11 -10.69
C PRO A 46 -8.84 -25.22 -9.48
N THR A 47 -8.36 -26.43 -9.18
CA THR A 47 -7.40 -26.70 -8.09
C THR A 47 -6.04 -26.09 -8.35
N THR A 48 -5.81 -25.60 -9.56
CA THR A 48 -4.63 -24.82 -9.89
C THR A 48 -4.85 -23.40 -9.39
N PRO A 49 -4.16 -22.97 -8.31
CA PRO A 49 -4.12 -21.55 -7.98
C PRO A 49 -3.70 -20.79 -9.25
N PRO A 50 -4.32 -19.64 -9.57
CA PRO A 50 -3.74 -18.76 -10.58
C PRO A 50 -2.27 -18.55 -10.24
N PRO A 51 -1.36 -18.37 -11.22
CA PRO A 51 0.00 -17.96 -10.89
C PRO A 51 -0.12 -16.73 -10.00
N SER A 52 0.13 -16.92 -8.72
CA SER A 52 0.31 -15.82 -7.80
C SER A 52 1.52 -15.13 -8.37
N SER A 53 1.30 -14.01 -9.07
CA SER A 53 2.35 -13.01 -9.12
C SER A 53 2.79 -12.91 -7.66
N PRO A 54 4.08 -13.17 -7.34
CA PRO A 54 4.52 -13.03 -5.98
C PRO A 54 4.00 -11.67 -5.50
N PRO A 55 3.43 -11.58 -4.27
CA PRO A 55 3.11 -10.28 -3.70
C PRO A 55 4.32 -9.39 -3.98
N PRO A 56 4.16 -8.15 -4.49
CA PRO A 56 5.29 -7.31 -4.83
C PRO A 56 6.22 -7.36 -3.63
N THR A 57 7.34 -8.07 -3.77
CA THR A 57 8.28 -8.26 -2.68
C THR A 57 9.01 -6.94 -2.64
N SER A 58 8.39 -5.92 -2.03
CA SER A 58 9.14 -4.90 -1.32
C SER A 58 9.80 -5.65 -0.18
N GLN A 59 10.90 -6.34 -0.50
CA GLN A 59 11.79 -6.91 0.48
C GLN A 59 12.03 -5.80 1.50
N PRO A 60 11.75 -6.02 2.80
CA PRO A 60 12.12 -5.05 3.82
C PRO A 60 13.60 -4.73 3.60
N PRO A 61 14.00 -3.45 3.50
CA PRO A 61 15.41 -3.13 3.35
C PRO A 61 16.16 -3.81 4.50
N THR A 62 17.07 -4.72 4.18
CA THR A 62 17.96 -5.40 5.15
C THR A 62 19.06 -4.48 5.66
N THR A 63 19.05 -3.22 5.21
CA THR A 63 19.89 -2.16 5.72
C THR A 63 19.45 -1.84 7.16
N PRO A 64 20.38 -1.74 8.13
CA PRO A 64 20.09 -1.24 9.47
C PRO A 64 19.23 0.03 9.40
N PRO A 65 18.28 0.25 10.32
CA PRO A 65 17.44 1.43 10.29
C PRO A 65 18.32 2.68 10.21
N ALA A 66 18.25 3.37 9.08
CA ALA A 66 19.04 4.58 8.86
C ALA A 66 18.64 5.62 9.91
N SER A 67 19.58 5.97 10.77
CA SER A 67 19.49 7.07 11.72
C SER A 67 20.21 8.29 11.15
N GLY A 68 19.50 9.42 11.05
CA GLY A 68 20.07 10.65 10.51
C GLY A 68 19.04 11.59 9.89
N THR A 69 19.48 12.58 9.13
CA THR A 69 18.58 13.51 8.43
C THR A 69 17.75 12.77 7.37
N TRP A 70 16.45 13.06 7.27
CA TRP A 70 15.60 12.51 6.21
C TRP A 70 16.18 12.80 4.82
N GLN A 71 16.07 11.82 3.92
CA GLN A 71 16.50 11.91 2.53
C GLN A 71 15.40 11.34 1.63
N ALA A 72 15.22 11.95 0.46
CA ALA A 72 14.37 11.38 -0.60
C ALA A 72 15.05 10.15 -1.22
N ASN A 73 14.27 9.29 -1.89
CA ASN A 73 14.73 8.07 -2.58
C ASN A 73 15.50 7.10 -1.68
N THR A 74 15.20 7.11 -0.38
CA THR A 74 15.87 6.28 0.64
C THR A 74 14.90 5.26 1.20
N ALA A 75 15.33 4.00 1.26
CA ALA A 75 14.54 2.93 1.85
C ALA A 75 14.60 3.00 3.38
N TYR A 76 13.43 3.10 4.01
CA TYR A 76 13.27 3.12 5.47
C TYR A 76 12.50 1.88 5.93
N ALA A 77 13.05 1.19 6.93
CA ALA A 77 12.37 0.10 7.62
C ALA A 77 11.42 0.65 8.69
N VAL A 78 10.45 -0.14 9.13
CA VAL A 78 9.65 0.17 10.32
C VAL A 78 10.59 0.33 11.50
N GLY A 79 10.46 1.45 12.22
CA GLY A 79 11.30 1.79 13.36
C GLY A 79 12.50 2.67 13.04
N SER A 80 12.85 2.91 11.76
CA SER A 80 13.87 3.91 11.39
C SER A 80 13.53 5.27 11.99
N VAL A 81 14.54 5.97 12.51
CA VAL A 81 14.36 7.32 13.08
C VAL A 81 15.11 8.33 12.23
N VAL A 82 14.39 9.36 11.77
CA VAL A 82 14.97 10.44 10.96
C VAL A 82 14.75 11.79 11.59
N THR A 83 15.62 12.74 11.28
CA THR A 83 15.46 14.16 11.64
C THR A 83 15.04 14.96 10.42
N TYR A 84 13.98 15.77 10.56
CA TYR A 84 13.52 16.71 9.52
C TYR A 84 13.05 18.00 10.18
N ASN A 85 13.54 19.15 9.73
CA ASN A 85 13.29 20.47 10.35
C ASN A 85 13.51 20.47 11.87
N SER A 86 14.63 19.89 12.32
CA SER A 86 15.01 19.76 13.75
C SER A 86 14.05 18.93 14.61
N LEU A 87 13.11 18.22 14.01
CA LEU A 87 12.18 17.30 14.69
C LEU A 87 12.51 15.86 14.33
N SER A 88 12.28 14.95 15.28
CA SER A 88 12.51 13.51 15.12
C SER A 88 11.22 12.80 14.72
N TYR A 89 11.36 11.83 13.81
CA TYR A 89 10.24 11.02 13.32
C TYR A 89 10.65 9.56 13.23
N ARG A 90 9.75 8.66 13.60
CA ARG A 90 9.88 7.21 13.48
C ARG A 90 9.05 6.70 12.31
N CYS A 91 9.66 5.91 11.43
CA CYS A 91 8.97 5.22 10.35
C CYS A 91 8.03 4.14 10.95
N ILE A 92 6.77 4.12 10.56
CA ILE A 92 5.77 3.15 11.05
C ILE A 92 5.36 2.12 9.99
N GLN A 93 5.67 2.36 8.71
CA GLN A 93 5.48 1.41 7.62
C GLN A 93 6.70 1.42 6.70
N ALA A 94 7.26 0.25 6.38
CA ALA A 94 8.44 0.16 5.51
C ALA A 94 8.12 0.70 4.11
N HIS A 95 8.98 1.57 3.59
CA HIS A 95 8.80 2.22 2.29
C HIS A 95 10.11 2.78 1.74
N THR A 96 10.11 3.17 0.46
CA THR A 96 11.15 4.05 -0.12
C THR A 96 10.60 5.47 -0.15
N SER A 97 11.30 6.43 0.45
CA SER A 97 10.88 7.83 0.46
C SER A 97 10.91 8.43 -0.95
N LEU A 98 10.03 9.38 -1.22
CA LEU A 98 10.00 10.18 -2.45
C LEU A 98 10.05 11.67 -2.09
N GLN A 99 10.38 12.51 -3.06
CA GLN A 99 10.22 13.95 -2.90
C GLN A 99 8.73 14.27 -2.64
N GLY A 100 8.44 15.12 -1.64
CA GLY A 100 7.07 15.36 -1.19
C GLY A 100 6.56 14.37 -0.12
N TRP A 101 7.34 13.35 0.24
CA TRP A 101 7.05 12.42 1.34
C TRP A 101 7.87 12.74 2.59
N GLU A 102 8.10 14.03 2.84
CA GLU A 102 8.74 14.49 4.06
C GLU A 102 7.90 14.07 5.27
N PRO A 103 8.51 13.77 6.43
CA PRO A 103 7.80 13.22 7.58
C PRO A 103 6.51 13.96 8.01
N PRO A 104 6.43 15.30 8.00
CA PRO A 104 5.18 16.00 8.34
C PRO A 104 4.06 15.86 7.28
N ASN A 105 4.39 15.53 6.03
CA ASN A 105 3.43 15.48 4.92
C ASN A 105 2.73 14.13 4.80
N VAL A 106 3.30 13.06 5.38
CA VAL A 106 2.84 11.67 5.24
C VAL A 106 2.77 10.96 6.60
N PRO A 107 1.84 11.36 7.50
CA PRO A 107 1.72 10.81 8.86
C PRO A 107 1.33 9.32 8.91
N ALA A 108 0.85 8.76 7.80
CA ALA A 108 0.61 7.32 7.67
C ALA A 108 1.92 6.50 7.60
N LEU A 109 3.05 7.15 7.25
CA LEU A 109 4.36 6.51 7.14
C LEU A 109 5.30 6.90 8.28
N TRP A 110 5.07 8.07 8.92
CA TRP A 110 5.93 8.65 9.95
C TRP A 110 5.16 9.07 11.20
N GLN A 111 5.71 8.77 12.37
CA GLN A 111 5.24 9.21 13.67
C GLN A 111 6.24 10.18 14.28
N ARG A 112 5.80 11.36 14.74
CA ARG A 112 6.67 12.30 15.47
C ARG A 112 7.03 11.72 16.85
N ILE A 113 8.30 11.85 17.24
CA ILE A 113 8.84 11.43 18.55
C ILE A 113 9.62 12.55 19.23
#